data_AF-A0A7Y6AIJ3-F1
#
_entry.id   AF-A0A7Y6AIJ3-F1
#
_cell.length_a   1.000
_cell.length_b   1.000
_cell.length_c   1.000
_cell.angle_alpha   90.00
_cell.angle_beta   90.00
_cell.angle_gamma   90.00
#
_symmetry.space_group_name_H-M   'P 1'
#
loop_
_entity.id
_entity.type
_entity.pdbx_description
1 polymer ?
#
loop_
_entity_poly.entity_id
_entity_poly.type
_entity_poly.pdbx_seq_one_letter_code
_entity_poly.pdbx_strand_id
1 'polypeptide(L)'
;MLERWTADRVLALAPDAASQKAGSKLAAPGPWTGLGAGEISLDDGDEGGTTATSGVWGLCKGSGATAYRIAVDLDGQAWSCTCPSRKQP
;
A
#
# COMPACT_ATOMS: atom_id res chain seq x y z
N MET A 1 -20.17 -2.78 8.00
CA MET A 1 -19.42 -1.61 8.51
C MET A 1 -17.96 -2.01 8.46
N LEU A 2 -17.19 -1.56 7.46
CA LEU A 2 -15.76 -1.85 7.42
C LEU A 2 -15.13 -1.27 8.70
N GLU A 3 -14.50 -2.12 9.50
CA GLU A 3 -13.75 -1.68 10.66
C GLU A 3 -12.61 -0.78 10.19
N ARG A 4 -12.56 0.45 10.74
CA ARG A 4 -11.42 1.34 10.50
C ARG A 4 -10.18 0.70 11.08
N TRP A 5 -9.17 0.52 10.23
CA TRP A 5 -7.89 0.00 10.67
C TRP A 5 -7.26 0.93 11.71
N THR A 6 -6.76 0.36 12.81
CA THR A 6 -6.01 1.09 13.83
C THR A 6 -4.55 1.25 13.38
N ALA A 7 -3.86 2.28 13.88
CA ALA A 7 -2.44 2.48 13.58
C ALA A 7 -1.58 1.28 14.04
N ASP A 8 -1.93 0.67 15.16
CA ASP A 8 -1.28 -0.53 15.69
C ASP A 8 -1.39 -1.72 14.72
N ARG A 9 -2.59 -1.98 14.18
CA ARG A 9 -2.81 -3.02 13.17
C ARG A 9 -1.95 -2.78 11.92
N VAL A 10 -1.88 -1.54 11.44
CA VAL A 10 -1.06 -1.17 10.27
C VAL A 10 0.43 -1.39 10.55
N LEU A 11 0.92 -1.01 11.75
CA LEU A 11 2.32 -1.17 12.12
C LEU A 11 2.71 -2.64 12.30
N ALA A 12 1.79 -3.50 12.75
CA ALA A 12 2.00 -4.93 12.90
C ALA A 12 2.23 -5.67 11.56
N LEU A 13 1.85 -5.07 10.42
CA LEU A 13 2.12 -5.63 9.08
C LEU A 13 3.58 -5.52 8.64
N ALA A 14 4.38 -4.68 9.29
CA ALA A 14 5.77 -4.49 8.90
C ALA A 14 6.65 -5.63 9.45
N PRO A 15 7.56 -6.22 8.65
CA PRO A 15 8.41 -7.34 9.07
C PRO A 15 9.41 -6.98 10.17
N ASP A 16 9.78 -5.70 10.27
CA ASP A 16 10.81 -5.23 11.17
C ASP A 16 10.63 -3.73 11.52
N ALA A 17 11.31 -3.29 12.58
CA ALA A 17 11.20 -1.91 13.06
C ALA A 17 11.75 -0.86 12.08
N ALA A 18 12.72 -1.20 11.23
CA ALA A 18 13.20 -0.28 10.20
C ALA A 18 12.15 -0.09 9.10
N SER A 19 11.44 -1.16 8.74
CA SER A 19 10.30 -1.13 7.83
C SER A 19 9.14 -0.30 8.41
N GLN A 20 8.81 -0.43 9.70
CA GLN A 20 7.84 0.45 10.37
C GLN A 20 8.24 1.92 10.28
N LYS A 21 9.50 2.23 10.62
CA LYS A 21 10.01 3.62 10.60
C LYS A 21 10.01 4.22 9.20
N ALA A 22 10.28 3.42 8.16
CA ALA A 22 10.19 3.84 6.77
C ALA A 22 8.73 4.10 6.36
N GLY A 23 7.82 3.18 6.69
CA GLY A 23 6.39 3.30 6.43
C GLY A 23 5.75 4.52 7.10
N SER A 24 6.10 4.80 8.36
CA SER A 24 5.57 5.98 9.08
C SER A 24 5.91 7.32 8.41
N LYS A 25 7.02 7.41 7.67
CA LYS A 25 7.34 8.63 6.90
C LYS A 25 6.40 8.81 5.70
N LEU A 26 5.86 7.73 5.17
CA LEU A 26 4.90 7.73 4.07
C LEU A 26 3.46 7.98 4.57
N ALA A 27 3.20 8.01 5.88
CA ALA A 27 1.89 8.40 6.40
C ALA A 27 1.60 9.91 6.24
N ALA A 28 2.61 10.72 5.94
CA ALA A 28 2.44 12.14 5.64
C ALA A 28 1.99 12.34 4.18
N PRO A 29 1.15 13.36 3.86
CA PRO A 29 0.63 13.59 2.52
C PRO A 29 1.68 14.09 1.51
N GLY A 30 2.80 14.64 1.96
CA GLY A 30 3.79 15.34 1.13
C GLY A 30 4.28 14.61 -0.14
N PRO A 31 4.66 13.33 -0.10
CA PRO A 31 5.13 12.61 -1.27
C PRO A 31 4.02 12.07 -2.18
N TRP A 32 2.74 12.27 -1.83
CA TRP A 32 1.63 11.61 -2.52
C TRP A 32 0.91 12.49 -3.53
N THR A 33 0.61 11.90 -4.67
CA THR A 33 -0.29 12.45 -5.70
C THR A 33 -1.20 11.35 -6.23
N GLY A 34 -2.20 11.69 -7.05
CA GLY A 34 -3.07 10.69 -7.69
C GLY A 34 -3.81 9.78 -6.70
N LEU A 35 -4.16 10.33 -5.53
CA LEU A 35 -4.89 9.62 -4.49
C LEU A 35 -6.29 9.23 -4.97
N GLY A 36 -6.76 8.06 -4.55
CA GLY A 36 -8.14 7.65 -4.77
C GLY A 36 -8.54 6.51 -3.84
N ALA A 37 -9.85 6.28 -3.78
CA ALA A 37 -10.48 5.23 -2.99
C ALA A 37 -11.67 4.66 -3.78
N GLY A 38 -11.92 3.37 -3.63
CA GLY A 38 -12.95 2.66 -4.38
C GLY A 38 -12.55 1.22 -4.66
N GLU A 39 -13.14 0.63 -5.69
CA GLU A 39 -12.84 -0.73 -6.10
C GLU A 39 -11.45 -0.79 -6.74
N ILE A 40 -10.59 -1.66 -6.22
CA ILE A 40 -9.26 -1.92 -6.76
C ILE A 40 -9.14 -3.39 -7.16
N SER A 41 -8.39 -3.62 -8.23
CA SER A 41 -7.92 -4.95 -8.61
C SER A 41 -6.42 -5.00 -8.32
N LEU A 42 -6.01 -5.92 -7.45
CA LEU A 42 -4.62 -6.16 -7.13
C LEU A 42 -4.17 -7.41 -7.89
N ASP A 43 -3.09 -7.29 -8.66
CA ASP A 43 -2.30 -8.45 -9.12
C ASP A 43 -1.49 -8.93 -7.91
N ASP A 44 -2.08 -9.83 -7.13
CA ASP A 44 -1.36 -10.56 -6.09
C ASP A 44 -0.37 -11.50 -6.78
N GLY A 45 0.90 -11.41 -6.42
CA GLY A 45 1.96 -12.20 -7.04
C GLY A 45 1.78 -13.70 -6.79
N ASP A 46 2.19 -14.49 -7.79
CA ASP A 46 2.35 -15.95 -7.83
C ASP A 46 1.10 -16.84 -7.70
N GLU A 47 0.09 -16.50 -6.90
CA GLU A 47 -1.17 -17.28 -6.82
C GLU A 47 -2.36 -16.47 -7.35
N GLY A 48 -2.61 -16.59 -8.65
CA GLY A 48 -3.55 -15.77 -9.41
C GLY A 48 -4.99 -15.80 -8.90
N GLY A 49 -5.42 -14.69 -8.31
CA GLY A 49 -6.81 -14.41 -8.01
C GLY A 49 -7.10 -12.91 -8.05
N THR A 50 -7.51 -12.38 -9.20
CA THR A 50 -8.00 -10.99 -9.32
C THR A 50 -9.36 -10.87 -8.62
N THR A 51 -9.37 -10.51 -7.35
CA THR A 51 -10.61 -10.19 -6.63
C THR A 51 -10.73 -8.67 -6.51
N ALA A 52 -11.74 -8.09 -7.16
CA ALA A 52 -12.06 -6.68 -7.01
C ALA A 52 -12.54 -6.44 -5.57
N THR A 53 -11.94 -5.46 -4.91
CA THR A 53 -12.15 -5.23 -3.47
C THR A 53 -12.10 -3.74 -3.14
N SER A 54 -12.64 -3.34 -1.99
CA SER A 54 -12.56 -1.95 -1.57
C SER A 54 -11.12 -1.63 -1.17
N GLY A 55 -10.57 -0.58 -1.74
CA GLY A 55 -9.20 -0.20 -1.50
C GLY A 55 -8.90 1.27 -1.71
N VAL A 56 -7.66 1.61 -1.40
CA VAL A 56 -7.10 2.95 -1.57
C VAL A 56 -5.83 2.86 -2.39
N TRP A 57 -5.54 3.90 -3.15
CA TRP A 57 -4.32 3.99 -3.94
C TRP A 57 -3.73 5.39 -3.98
N GLY A 58 -2.46 5.46 -4.31
CA GLY A 58 -1.74 6.71 -4.52
C GLY A 58 -0.45 6.51 -5.30
N LEU A 59 0.05 7.61 -5.85
CA LEU A 59 1.38 7.69 -6.45
C LEU A 59 2.33 8.30 -5.44
N CYS A 60 3.32 7.54 -5.00
CA CYS A 60 4.35 8.02 -4.10
C CYS A 60 5.57 8.49 -4.90
N LYS A 61 5.99 9.74 -4.68
CA LYS A 61 7.24 10.27 -5.23
C LYS A 61 8.42 9.72 -4.43
N GLY A 62 9.15 8.79 -5.04
CA GLY A 62 10.41 8.27 -4.53
C GLY A 62 11.61 9.14 -4.94
N SER A 63 12.81 8.56 -4.82
CA SER A 63 14.06 9.15 -5.32
C SER A 63 14.19 9.11 -6.85
N GLY A 64 13.36 8.31 -7.53
CA GLY A 64 13.33 8.20 -8.99
C GLY A 64 12.53 9.30 -9.68
N ALA A 65 12.68 9.38 -11.01
CA ALA A 65 11.95 10.34 -11.85
C ALA A 65 10.43 10.05 -11.92
N THR A 66 10.03 8.78 -11.82
CA THR A 66 8.64 8.34 -11.92
C THR A 66 8.09 8.01 -10.54
N ALA A 67 6.96 8.60 -10.17
CA ALA A 67 6.22 8.21 -8.98
C ALA A 67 5.69 6.78 -9.14
N TYR A 68 5.82 5.96 -8.11
CA TYR A 68 5.36 4.58 -8.14
C TYR A 68 3.98 4.47 -7.53
N ARG A 69 3.15 3.59 -8.10
CA ARG A 69 1.79 3.35 -7.61
C ARG A 69 1.83 2.38 -6.44
N ILE A 70 1.13 2.74 -5.37
CA ILE A 70 0.83 1.87 -4.24
C ILE A 70 -0.69 1.75 -4.17
N ALA A 71 -1.18 0.53 -3.98
CA ALA A 71 -2.58 0.25 -3.71
C ALA A 71 -2.70 -0.76 -2.57
N VAL A 72 -3.67 -0.57 -1.69
CA VAL A 72 -3.93 -1.42 -0.53
C VAL A 72 -5.39 -1.78 -0.52
N ASP A 73 -5.66 -3.07 -0.42
CA ASP A 73 -6.97 -3.63 -0.21
C ASP A 73 -7.31 -3.58 1.29
N LEU A 74 -8.49 -3.07 1.59
CA LEU A 74 -8.96 -2.85 2.96
C LEU A 74 -9.68 -4.06 3.55
N ASP A 75 -10.13 -5.00 2.71
CA ASP A 75 -10.93 -6.17 3.12
C ASP A 75 -10.07 -7.44 3.27
N GLY A 76 -9.25 -7.76 2.28
CA GLY A 76 -8.42 -8.97 2.21
C GLY A 76 -6.95 -8.80 2.64
N GLN A 77 -6.54 -7.59 3.02
CA GLN A 77 -5.15 -7.25 3.43
C GLN A 77 -4.10 -7.46 2.31
N ALA A 78 -4.54 -7.47 1.06
CA ALA A 78 -3.64 -7.48 -0.09
C ALA A 78 -3.04 -6.09 -0.38
N TRP A 79 -1.90 -6.04 -1.04
CA TRP A 79 -1.25 -4.78 -1.43
C TRP A 79 -0.48 -4.94 -2.74
N SER A 80 -0.36 -3.85 -3.50
CA SER A 80 0.47 -3.81 -4.72
C SER A 80 1.33 -2.56 -4.75
N CYS A 81 2.57 -2.73 -5.20
CA CYS A 81 3.54 -1.66 -5.34
C CYS A 81 4.34 -1.81 -6.64
N THR A 82 4.39 -0.74 -7.44
CA THR A 82 5.19 -0.70 -8.68
C THR A 82 6.63 -0.23 -8.44
N CYS A 83 7.09 -0.18 -7.20
CA CYS A 83 8.48 0.20 -6.88
C CYS A 83 9.46 -0.83 -7.48
N PRO A 84 10.52 -0.39 -8.19
CA PRO A 84 11.49 -1.28 -8.83
C PRO A 84 12.34 -2.07 -7.83
N SER A 85 12.44 -1.60 -6.58
CA SER A 85 13.10 -2.31 -5.48
C SER A 85 12.02 -2.83 -4.52
N ARG A 86 11.20 -3.77 -5.01
CA ARG A 86 10.09 -4.34 -4.23
C ARG A 86 10.67 -5.16 -3.07
N LYS A 87 10.48 -4.68 -1.85
CA LYS A 87 10.61 -5.49 -0.64
C LYS A 87 9.19 -5.97 -0.31
N GLN A 88 8.99 -7.29 -0.29
CA GLN A 88 7.75 -7.86 0.26
C GLN A 88 7.79 -7.65 1.79
N PRO A 89 6.68 -7.26 2.44
CA PRO A 89 6.57 -7.25 3.89
C PRO A 89 6.66 -8.67 4.45
#